data_AF-A0A1Z9LTZ9-F1
#
_entry.id   AF-A0A1Z9LTZ9-F1
#
_cell.length_a   1.000
_cell.length_b   1.000
_cell.length_c   1.000
_cell.angle_alpha   90.00
_cell.angle_beta   90.00
_cell.angle_gamma   90.00
#
_symmetry.space_group_name_H-M   'P 1'
#
loop_
_entity.id
_entity.type
_entity.pdbx_description
1 polymer ?
#
loop_
_entity_poly.entity_id
_entity_poly.type
_entity_poly.pdbx_seq_one_letter_code
_entity_poly.pdbx_strand_id
1 'polypeptide(L)' 'EYVLLVPVKGKNIKITFDDWIFMQDERVAINKATMTKFGIKVAELTVMFVKD' A
#
# COMPACT_ATOMS: atom_id res chain seq x y z
N GLU A 1 -2.63 -4.13 8.53
CA GLU A 1 -3.00 -2.71 8.65
C GLU A 1 -1.89 -1.93 9.34
N TYR A 2 -1.39 -0.87 8.71
CA TYR A 2 -0.45 0.09 9.34
C TYR A 2 -0.71 1.50 8.84
N VAL A 3 -0.14 2.50 9.52
CA VAL A 3 -0.28 3.92 9.18
C VAL A 3 1.02 4.43 8.57
N LEU A 4 0.95 4.93 7.34
CA LEU A 4 2.07 5.60 6.68
C LEU A 4 1.91 7.13 6.77
N LEU A 5 3.02 7.83 7.02
CA LEU A 5 3.08 9.28 6.90
C LEU A 5 3.48 9.65 5.47
N VAL A 6 2.53 10.20 4.71
CA VAL A 6 2.79 10.65 3.34
C VAL A 6 2.97 12.17 3.35
N PRO A 7 4.11 12.70 2.87
CA PRO A 7 4.27 14.14 2.71
C PRO A 7 3.45 14.64 1.52
N VAL A 8 2.51 15.55 1.77
CA VAL A 8 1.71 16.23 0.75
C VAL A 8 1.74 17.72 1.01
N LYS A 9 2.26 18.50 0.05
CA LYS A 9 2.35 19.98 0.11
C LYS A 9 2.95 20.49 1.44
N GLY A 10 4.04 19.87 1.90
CA GLY A 10 4.73 20.26 3.12
C GLY A 10 4.06 19.83 4.44
N LYS A 11 2.99 19.03 4.39
CA LYS A 11 2.35 18.43 5.58
C LYS A 11 2.43 16.91 5.50
N ASN A 12 2.67 16.26 6.64
CA ASN A 12 2.58 14.81 6.74
C ASN A 12 1.15 14.39 7.02
N ILE A 13 0.54 13.63 6.11
CA ILE A 13 -0.78 13.05 6.28
C ILE A 13 -0.67 11.60 6.71
N LYS A 14 -1.39 11.22 7.76
CA LYS A 14 -1.57 9.83 8.17
C LYS A 14 -2.53 9.15 7.21
N ILE A 15 -2.08 8.12 6.50
CA ILE A 15 -2.90 7.26 5.64
C ILE A 15 -2.87 5.84 6.21
N THR A 16 -4.03 5.20 6.26
CA THR A 16 -4.17 3.80 6.66
C THR A 16 -4.04 2.92 5.42
N PHE A 17 -3.23 1.87 5.53
CA PHE A 17 -2.99 0.87 4.50
C PHE A 17 -3.60 -0.47 4.92
N ASP A 18 -4.46 -1.01 4.07
CA ASP A 18 -4.96 -2.38 4.17
C ASP A 18 -4.40 -3.22 3.01
N ASP A 19 -3.58 -4.21 3.35
CA ASP A 19 -2.68 -4.88 2.44
C ASP A 19 -3.03 -6.38 2.33
N TRP A 20 -3.15 -6.87 1.10
CA TRP A 20 -3.16 -8.29 0.76
C TRP A 20 -1.89 -8.62 -0.01
N ILE A 21 -1.05 -9.50 0.55
CA ILE A 21 0.07 -10.14 -0.15
C ILE A 21 -0.35 -11.50 -0.74
N PHE A 22 -0.07 -11.70 -2.03
CA PHE A 22 -0.24 -12.97 -2.74
C PHE A 22 1.07 -13.39 -3.39
N MET A 23 1.50 -14.62 -3.14
CA MET A 23 2.66 -15.22 -3.82
C MET A 23 2.16 -15.94 -5.08
N GLN A 24 2.53 -15.43 -6.26
CA GLN A 24 2.12 -16.02 -7.53
C GLN A 24 2.98 -17.24 -7.89
N ASP A 25 4.27 -17.17 -7.60
CA ASP A 25 5.22 -18.30 -7.64
C ASP A 25 6.40 -18.04 -6.70
N GLU A 26 7.39 -18.94 -6.67
CA GLU A 26 8.55 -18.83 -5.77
C GLU A 26 9.42 -17.57 -6.00
N ARG A 27 9.22 -16.87 -7.11
CA ARG A 27 9.99 -15.68 -7.51
C ARG A 27 9.16 -14.41 -7.51
N VAL A 28 7.83 -14.51 -7.63
CA VAL A 28 6.95 -13.35 -7.81
C VAL A 28 5.96 -13.23 -6.65
N ALA A 29 6.09 -12.15 -5.89
CA ALA A 29 5.12 -11.73 -4.88
C ALA A 29 4.39 -10.46 -5.34
N ILE A 30 3.09 -10.40 -5.11
CA ILE A 30 2.23 -9.26 -5.43
C ILE A 30 1.64 -8.73 -4.12
N ASN A 31 1.82 -7.45 -3.85
CA ASN A 31 1.15 -6.75 -2.76
C ASN A 31 0.12 -5.78 -3.35
N LYS A 32 -1.15 -5.92 -2.96
CA LYS A 32 -2.20 -4.96 -3.24
C LYS A 32 -2.60 -4.27 -1.95
N ALA A 33 -2.61 -2.95 -1.97
CA ALA A 33 -2.93 -2.12 -0.81
C ALA A 33 -4.03 -1.12 -1.14
N THR A 34 -5.04 -1.02 -0.28
CA THR A 34 -6.03 0.07 -0.32
C THR A 34 -5.65 1.14 0.70
N MET A 35 -5.60 2.38 0.24
CA MET A 35 -5.26 3.54 1.06
C MET A 35 -6.53 4.29 1.44
N THR A 36 -6.74 4.53 2.73
CA THR A 36 -7.90 5.27 3.23
C THR A 36 -7.52 6.45 4.12
N LYS A 37 -8.36 7.48 4.09
CA LYS A 37 -8.25 8.66 4.95
C LYS A 37 -9.65 9.05 5.45
N PHE A 38 -9.82 9.15 6.77
CA PHE A 38 -11.13 9.45 7.40
C PHE A 38 -12.26 8.52 6.92
N GLY A 39 -11.95 7.25 6.65
CA GLY A 39 -12.90 6.26 6.12
C GLY A 39 -13.17 6.35 4.62
N ILE A 40 -12.55 7.30 3.89
CA ILE A 40 -12.70 7.46 2.45
C ILE A 40 -11.50 6.84 1.74
N LYS A 41 -11.75 6.05 0.69
CA LYS A 41 -10.70 5.50 -0.19
C LYS A 41 -10.06 6.61 -1.01
N VAL A 42 -8.74 6.73 -0.93
CA VAL A 42 -7.98 7.78 -1.62
C VAL A 42 -7.08 7.24 -2.73
N ALA A 43 -6.64 5.99 -2.64
CA ALA A 43 -5.81 5.35 -3.66
C ALA A 43 -5.82 3.81 -3.53
N GLU A 44 -5.33 3.15 -4.58
CA GLU A 44 -4.89 1.75 -4.57
C GLU A 44 -3.44 1.68 -5.03
N LEU A 45 -2.66 0.81 -4.38
CA LEU A 45 -1.27 0.54 -4.74
C LEU A 45 -1.15 -0.95 -5.08
N THR A 46 -0.49 -1.26 -6.20
CA THR A 46 -0.10 -2.63 -6.55
C THR A 46 1.41 -2.64 -6.74
N VAL A 47 2.12 -3.45 -5.96
CA VAL A 47 3.57 -3.64 -6.06
C VAL A 47 3.83 -5.09 -6.42
N MET A 48 4.70 -5.30 -7.40
CA MET A 48 5.24 -6.63 -7.72
C MET A 48 6.70 -6.69 -7.29
N PHE A 49 7.04 -7.72 -6.51
CA PHE A 49 8.40 -8.07 -6.15
C PHE A 49 8.80 -9.28 -6.98
N VAL A 50 9.86 -9.13 -7.77
CA VAL A 50 10.44 -10.23 -8.57
C VAL A 50 11.82 -10.52 -8.02
N LYS A 51 12.05 -11.77 -7.62
CA LYS A 51 13.34 -12.26 -7.17
C LYS A 51 14.11 -12.83 -8.36
N ASP A 52 15.27 -12.23 -8.61
CA ASP A 52 16.26 -12.77 -9.55
C ASP A 52 16.84 -14.10 -9.07
#